data_AF-A0A2N8MBA8-F1
#
_entry.id   AF-A0A2N8MBA8-F1
#
_cell.length_a   1.000
_cell.length_b   1.000
_cell.length_c   1.000
_cell.angle_alpha   90.00
_cell.angle_beta   90.00
_cell.angle_gamma   90.00
#
_symmetry.space_group_name_H-M   'P 1'
#
loop_
_entity.id
_entity.type
_entity.pdbx_description
1 polymer ?
#
loop_
_entity_poly.entity_id
_entity_poly.type
_entity_poly.pdbx_seq_one_letter_code
_entity_poly.pdbx_strand_id
1 'polypeptide(L)'
;MARTEKAGITFAAAARIRSDHHAGPTWVAKGEKPIVQATGSRHGMSLMPATPSRGKMRLMIKDKSGVNAALFIAFLQRLIAGARGVILLIVDRGPAHAAKKARAFGERVKGSLRLFYRPPHSPNRNPDALVWKHQKADTVGCMPSRARMISKAKIRPLYQYPSLRYAA
;
A
#
# COMPACT_ATOMS: atom_id res chain seq x y z
N MET A 1 22.11 -6.13 14.20
CA MET A 1 21.40 -4.84 14.06
C MET A 1 20.01 -4.87 14.69
N ALA A 2 18.96 -5.43 14.04
CA ALA A 2 17.59 -5.35 14.57
C ALA A 2 17.43 -5.92 16.00
N ARG A 3 18.01 -7.10 16.27
CA ARG A 3 18.01 -7.71 17.62
C ARG A 3 18.77 -6.87 18.64
N THR A 4 19.94 -6.37 18.25
CA THR A 4 20.83 -5.54 19.08
C THR A 4 20.15 -4.23 19.50
N GLU A 5 19.43 -3.59 18.58
CA GLU A 5 18.77 -2.29 18.79
C GLU A 5 17.30 -2.41 19.24
N LYS A 6 16.80 -3.64 19.42
CA LYS A 6 15.38 -3.94 19.64
C LYS A 6 14.45 -3.23 18.64
N ALA A 7 14.93 -3.07 17.40
CA ALA A 7 14.25 -2.33 16.35
C ALA A 7 13.21 -3.19 15.61
N GLY A 8 12.09 -2.58 15.23
CA GLY A 8 11.03 -3.24 14.47
C GLY A 8 11.37 -3.31 12.98
N ILE A 9 11.38 -4.50 12.39
CA ILE A 9 11.53 -4.66 10.94
C ILE A 9 10.16 -4.47 10.30
N THR A 10 10.06 -3.58 9.32
CA THR A 10 8.81 -3.29 8.61
C THR A 10 9.07 -3.26 7.12
N PHE A 11 8.15 -3.83 6.34
CA PHE A 11 8.15 -3.74 4.89
C PHE A 11 7.11 -2.72 4.46
N ALA A 12 7.42 -1.91 3.44
CA ALA A 12 6.46 -1.00 2.84
C ALA A 12 6.51 -1.11 1.30
N ALA A 13 5.37 -0.89 0.67
CA ALA A 13 5.21 -0.77 -0.78
C ALA A 13 4.22 0.34 -1.15
N ALA A 14 4.22 0.72 -2.42
CA ALA A 14 3.17 1.55 -2.99
C ALA A 14 2.31 0.72 -3.94
N ALA A 15 0.99 0.82 -3.79
CA ALA A 15 0.04 0.22 -4.72
C ALA A 15 -0.98 1.26 -5.20
N ARG A 16 -1.56 1.00 -6.37
CA ARG A 16 -2.67 1.78 -6.93
C ARG A 16 -3.82 0.85 -7.26
N ILE A 17 -5.01 1.22 -6.80
CA ILE A 17 -6.28 0.58 -7.18
C ILE A 17 -6.98 1.51 -8.16
N ARG A 18 -7.62 0.94 -9.19
CA ARG A 18 -8.40 1.68 -10.18
C ARG A 18 -9.84 1.18 -10.22
N SER A 19 -10.78 2.07 -10.54
CA SER A 19 -12.23 1.77 -10.58
C SER A 19 -12.62 0.85 -11.73
N ASP A 20 -11.79 0.80 -12.77
CA ASP A 20 -11.96 -0.03 -13.97
C ASP A 20 -11.17 -1.34 -13.91
N HIS A 21 -10.50 -1.64 -12.79
CA HIS A 21 -9.83 -2.93 -12.62
C HIS A 21 -10.88 -4.02 -12.39
N HIS A 22 -10.82 -5.07 -13.20
CA HIS A 22 -11.65 -6.26 -13.09
C HIS A 22 -10.75 -7.50 -13.01
N ALA A 23 -10.86 -8.25 -11.91
CA ALA A 23 -10.09 -9.46 -11.63
C ALA A 23 -11.00 -10.64 -11.22
N GLY A 24 -12.33 -10.49 -11.32
CA GLY A 24 -13.29 -11.50 -10.90
C GLY A 24 -13.83 -12.37 -12.04
N PRO A 25 -14.32 -13.60 -11.73
CA PRO A 25 -15.12 -14.37 -12.68
C PRO A 25 -16.49 -13.72 -12.88
N THR A 26 -17.08 -13.89 -14.06
CA THR A 26 -18.47 -13.48 -14.35
C THR A 26 -19.24 -14.65 -14.95
N TRP A 27 -20.55 -14.65 -14.76
CA TRP A 27 -21.43 -15.72 -15.24
C TRP A 27 -22.29 -15.20 -16.39
N VAL A 28 -22.47 -16.03 -17.41
CA VAL A 28 -23.33 -15.77 -18.57
C VAL A 28 -23.89 -17.09 -19.07
N ALA A 29 -25.01 -17.05 -19.79
CA ALA A 29 -25.57 -18.23 -20.42
C ALA A 29 -24.56 -18.87 -21.39
N LYS A 30 -24.61 -20.21 -21.50
CA LYS A 30 -23.73 -20.97 -22.38
C LYS A 30 -23.94 -20.52 -23.84
N GLY A 31 -22.87 -20.08 -24.49
CA GLY A 31 -22.90 -19.59 -25.88
C GLY A 31 -22.97 -18.06 -26.01
N GLU A 32 -23.17 -17.33 -24.92
CA GLU A 32 -23.21 -15.87 -24.93
C GLU A 32 -21.88 -15.24 -24.49
N LYS A 33 -21.62 -14.02 -24.98
CA LYS A 33 -20.44 -13.24 -24.56
C LYS A 33 -20.77 -12.47 -23.30
N PRO A 34 -19.98 -12.61 -22.22
CA PRO A 34 -20.22 -11.86 -21.00
C PRO A 34 -19.93 -10.37 -21.20
N ILE A 35 -20.91 -9.51 -20.92
CA ILE A 35 -20.75 -8.05 -20.97
C ILE A 35 -20.64 -7.51 -19.54
N VAL A 36 -19.50 -6.89 -19.24
CA VAL A 36 -19.27 -6.23 -17.95
C VAL A 36 -19.53 -4.73 -18.10
N GLN A 37 -20.64 -4.25 -17.55
CA GLN A 37 -20.96 -2.83 -17.56
C GLN A 37 -20.03 -2.04 -16.61
N ALA A 38 -19.36 -1.02 -17.14
CA ALA A 38 -18.52 -0.10 -16.39
C ALA A 38 -18.84 1.35 -16.77
N THR A 39 -18.57 2.29 -15.86
CA THR A 39 -18.85 3.73 -16.05
C THR A 39 -17.91 4.43 -17.03
N GLY A 40 -16.88 3.75 -17.55
CA GLY A 40 -15.80 4.33 -18.36
C GLY A 40 -14.87 5.30 -17.60
N SER A 41 -15.21 5.66 -16.37
CA SER A 41 -14.49 6.64 -15.57
C SER A 41 -13.27 6.03 -14.87
N ARG A 42 -12.09 6.64 -15.05
CA ARG A 42 -10.80 6.15 -14.52
C ARG A 42 -10.42 6.83 -13.22
N HIS A 43 -11.10 6.47 -12.13
CA HIS A 43 -10.72 6.91 -10.80
C HIS A 43 -9.70 5.96 -10.19
N GLY A 44 -8.77 6.50 -9.40
CA GLY A 44 -7.78 5.69 -8.71
C GLY A 44 -7.46 6.21 -7.34
N MET A 45 -7.03 5.28 -6.49
CA MET A 45 -6.54 5.55 -5.15
C MET A 45 -5.15 4.95 -4.99
N SER A 46 -4.29 5.66 -4.28
CA SER A 46 -2.97 5.17 -3.89
C SER A 46 -2.99 4.69 -2.46
N LEU A 47 -2.32 3.56 -2.24
CA LEU A 47 -2.20 2.90 -0.96
C LEU A 47 -0.73 2.70 -0.65
N MET A 48 -0.37 2.95 0.61
CA MET A 48 0.93 2.66 1.18
C MET A 48 0.73 1.83 2.44
N PRO A 49 0.73 0.49 2.33
CA PRO A 49 0.86 -0.39 3.48
C PRO A 49 2.28 -0.31 4.06
N ALA A 50 2.36 -0.64 5.35
CA ALA A 50 3.58 -0.96 6.06
C ALA A 50 3.31 -2.16 6.96
N THR A 51 3.83 -3.33 6.58
CA THR A 51 3.66 -4.60 7.29
C THR A 51 4.87 -4.85 8.19
N PRO A 52 4.73 -4.75 9.52
CA PRO A 52 5.81 -5.08 10.43
C PRO A 52 5.99 -6.60 10.51
N SER A 53 7.20 -7.06 10.81
CA SER A 53 7.47 -8.49 11.08
C SER A 53 6.75 -8.98 12.34
N ARG A 54 6.37 -8.07 13.23
CA ARG A 54 5.57 -8.30 14.43
C ARG A 54 4.68 -7.10 14.72
N GLY A 55 3.45 -7.36 15.16
CA GLY A 55 2.51 -6.30 15.54
C GLY A 55 1.55 -5.92 14.42
N LYS A 56 1.08 -4.67 14.44
CA LYS A 56 -0.06 -4.24 13.61
C LYS A 56 0.40 -3.55 12.33
N MET A 57 -0.15 -3.98 11.20
CA MET A 57 0.06 -3.33 9.91
C MET A 57 -0.48 -1.89 9.92
N ARG A 58 0.25 -0.97 9.29
CA ARG A 58 -0.19 0.41 9.10
C ARG A 58 -0.54 0.66 7.65
N LEU A 59 -1.56 1.46 7.40
CA LEU A 59 -2.02 1.78 6.05
C LEU A 59 -2.31 3.27 5.91
N MET A 60 -1.78 3.87 4.85
CA MET A 60 -2.17 5.20 4.39
C MET A 60 -2.83 5.12 3.01
N ILE A 61 -3.96 5.81 2.85
CA ILE A 61 -4.69 5.92 1.59
C ILE A 61 -4.80 7.38 1.19
N LYS A 62 -4.53 7.66 -0.09
CA LYS A 62 -4.71 8.98 -0.69
C LYS A 62 -5.52 8.90 -1.97
N ASP A 63 -6.44 9.85 -2.08
CA ASP A 63 -7.31 9.99 -3.24
C ASP A 63 -6.56 10.74 -4.36
N LYS A 64 -6.83 10.36 -5.61
CA LYS A 64 -6.50 11.14 -6.82
C LYS A 64 -5.03 11.44 -7.13
N SER A 65 -4.05 10.68 -6.64
CA SER A 65 -2.67 10.80 -7.16
C SER A 65 -1.87 9.52 -6.98
N GLY A 66 -0.86 9.30 -7.83
CA GLY A 66 0.16 8.29 -7.58
C GLY A 66 0.95 8.60 -6.31
N VAL A 67 1.66 7.60 -5.77
CA VAL A 67 2.59 7.82 -4.66
C VAL A 67 3.78 8.61 -5.19
N ASN A 68 3.88 9.87 -4.79
CA ASN A 68 5.06 10.70 -5.04
C ASN A 68 5.94 10.77 -3.78
N ALA A 69 7.13 11.34 -3.91
CA ALA A 69 8.06 11.42 -2.80
C ALA A 69 7.55 12.29 -1.62
N ALA A 70 6.67 13.27 -1.85
CA ALA A 70 6.09 14.07 -0.76
C ALA A 70 5.09 13.23 0.07
N LEU A 71 4.23 12.46 -0.60
CA LEU A 71 3.33 11.52 0.05
C LEU A 71 4.09 10.43 0.80
N PHE A 72 5.19 9.94 0.23
CA PHE A 72 6.05 8.97 0.91
C PHE A 72 6.68 9.57 2.18
N ILE A 73 7.20 10.80 2.14
CA ILE A 73 7.71 11.47 3.34
C ILE A 73 6.63 11.64 4.40
N ALA A 74 5.43 12.09 4.01
CA ALA A 74 4.29 12.19 4.92
C ALA A 74 3.96 10.84 5.55
N PHE A 75 4.03 9.74 4.78
CA PHE A 75 3.85 8.40 5.31
C PHE A 75 4.93 8.03 6.34
N LEU A 76 6.20 8.34 6.08
CA LEU A 76 7.29 8.10 7.04
C LEU A 76 7.08 8.86 8.36
N GLN A 77 6.63 10.12 8.29
CA GLN A 77 6.31 10.92 9.48
C GLN A 77 5.23 10.23 10.34
N ARG A 78 4.17 9.73 9.69
CA ARG A 78 3.08 8.99 10.34
C ARG A 78 3.52 7.66 10.94
N LEU A 79 4.43 6.96 10.27
CA LEU A 79 5.04 5.74 10.82
C LEU A 79 5.85 6.04 12.08
N ILE A 80 6.66 7.09 12.07
CA ILE A 80 7.46 7.50 13.24
C ILE A 80 6.55 7.92 14.39
N ALA A 81 5.53 8.75 14.13
CA ALA A 81 4.64 9.28 15.16
C ALA A 81 3.92 8.18 15.96
N GLY A 82 3.52 7.08 15.31
CA GLY A 82 2.90 5.97 16.03
C GLY A 82 3.88 4.94 16.61
N ALA A 83 5.18 5.03 16.34
CA ALA A 83 6.15 4.01 16.72
C ALA A 83 6.66 4.20 18.16
N ARG A 84 6.86 3.09 18.88
CA ARG A 84 7.45 3.08 20.23
C ARG A 84 8.98 2.90 20.22
N GLY A 85 9.59 2.80 19.05
CA GLY A 85 11.01 2.51 18.89
C GLY A 85 11.45 2.63 17.43
N VAL A 86 12.71 2.30 17.16
CA VAL A 86 13.32 2.47 15.84
C VAL A 86 12.68 1.52 14.83
N ILE A 87 12.30 2.05 13.67
CA ILE A 87 11.78 1.27 12.53
C ILE A 87 12.91 1.03 11.53
N LEU A 88 13.19 -0.23 11.22
CA LEU A 88 13.98 -0.62 10.06
C LEU A 88 13.02 -0.87 8.89
N LEU A 89 12.84 0.14 8.04
CA LEU A 89 11.86 0.13 6.96
C LEU A 89 12.50 -0.35 5.66
N ILE A 90 11.99 -1.45 5.11
CA ILE A 90 12.44 -2.06 3.87
C ILE A 90 11.46 -1.69 2.75
N VAL A 91 11.95 -1.01 1.71
CA VAL A 91 11.16 -0.55 0.56
C VAL A 91 11.78 -0.98 -0.78
N ASP A 92 10.98 -0.96 -1.84
CA ASP A 92 11.50 -1.05 -3.20
C ASP A 92 12.21 0.25 -3.64
N ARG A 93 12.82 0.23 -4.84
CA ARG A 93 13.49 1.39 -5.43
C ARG A 93 12.58 2.20 -6.36
N GLY A 94 11.27 2.20 -6.13
CA GLY A 94 10.32 2.99 -6.91
C GLY A 94 10.67 4.50 -6.88
N PRO A 95 10.24 5.28 -7.89
CA PRO A 95 10.65 6.69 -8.02
C PRO A 95 10.39 7.55 -6.77
N ALA A 96 9.30 7.30 -6.05
CA ALA A 96 9.00 8.00 -4.81
C ALA A 96 9.99 7.69 -3.67
N HIS A 97 10.43 6.43 -3.57
CA HIS A 97 11.35 5.97 -2.52
C HIS A 97 12.81 6.33 -2.82
N ALA A 98 13.16 6.36 -4.12
CA ALA A 98 14.51 6.67 -4.60
C ALA A 98 14.76 8.19 -4.75
N ALA A 99 13.73 9.03 -4.67
CA ALA A 99 13.87 10.47 -4.82
C ALA A 99 14.87 11.07 -3.81
N LYS A 100 15.67 12.03 -4.26
CA LYS A 100 16.69 12.72 -3.43
C LYS A 100 16.11 13.23 -2.11
N LYS A 101 14.94 13.89 -2.16
CA LYS A 101 14.26 14.40 -0.96
C LYS A 101 13.79 13.31 0.01
N ALA A 102 13.36 12.15 -0.50
CA ALA A 102 12.96 11.03 0.34
C ALA A 102 14.17 10.41 1.05
N ARG A 103 15.29 10.25 0.33
CA ARG A 103 16.56 9.81 0.92
C ARG A 103 17.05 10.78 1.98
N ALA A 104 17.13 12.07 1.66
CA ALA A 104 17.56 13.11 2.60
C ALA A 104 16.69 13.15 3.87
N PHE A 105 15.37 12.99 3.72
CA PHE A 105 14.48 12.88 4.87
C PHE A 105 14.79 11.63 5.71
N GLY A 106 14.98 10.47 5.06
CA GLY A 106 15.36 9.22 5.72
C GLY A 106 16.65 9.34 6.52
N GLU A 107 17.66 10.00 5.94
CA GLU A 107 18.93 10.34 6.63
C GLU A 107 18.70 11.18 7.89
N ARG A 108 17.87 12.23 7.78
CA ARG A 108 17.55 13.13 8.90
C ARG A 108 16.88 12.42 10.08
N VAL A 109 16.09 11.36 9.81
CA VAL A 109 15.32 10.65 10.84
C VAL A 109 15.91 9.29 11.20
N LYS A 110 17.17 9.00 10.84
CA LYS A 110 17.85 7.70 11.10
C LYS A 110 17.83 7.22 12.55
N GLY A 111 17.66 8.12 13.50
CA GLY A 111 17.48 7.78 14.92
C GLY A 111 16.14 7.10 15.21
N SER A 112 15.10 7.37 14.43
CA SER A 112 13.75 6.81 14.60
C SER A 112 13.33 5.87 13.47
N LEU A 113 13.82 6.08 12.26
CA LEU A 113 13.51 5.26 11.09
C LEU A 113 14.69 5.17 10.14
N ARG A 114 15.08 3.96 9.75
CA ARG A 114 16.18 3.68 8.82
C ARG A 114 15.64 3.02 7.57
N LEU A 115 15.94 3.58 6.41
CA LEU A 115 15.51 3.07 5.11
C LEU A 115 16.49 2.02 4.58
N PHE A 116 15.96 0.89 4.14
CA PHE A 116 16.67 -0.15 3.42
C PHE A 116 16.00 -0.39 2.07
N TYR A 117 16.81 -0.53 1.03
CA TYR A 117 16.32 -0.70 -0.33
C TYR A 117 16.57 -2.11 -0.81
N ARG A 118 15.50 -2.73 -1.33
CA ARG A 118 15.58 -4.06 -1.93
C ARG A 118 16.28 -4.01 -3.29
N PRO A 119 16.82 -5.14 -3.78
CA PRO A 119 17.27 -5.25 -5.16
C PRO A 119 16.12 -4.90 -6.13
N PRO A 120 16.43 -4.29 -7.29
CA PRO A 120 15.46 -4.10 -8.36
C PRO A 120 14.75 -5.40 -8.74
N HIS A 121 13.54 -5.28 -9.31
CA HIS A 121 12.76 -6.40 -9.88
C HIS A 121 12.55 -7.61 -8.95
N SER A 122 12.46 -7.39 -7.65
CA SER A 122 12.26 -8.46 -6.67
C SER A 122 10.85 -8.42 -6.03
N PRO A 123 9.72 -8.42 -6.74
CA PRO A 123 8.40 -8.26 -6.09
C PRO A 123 8.11 -9.37 -5.05
N ASN A 124 8.54 -10.61 -5.32
CA ASN A 124 8.22 -11.80 -4.52
C ASN A 124 8.83 -11.83 -3.10
N ARG A 125 9.76 -10.92 -2.77
CA ARG A 125 10.33 -10.82 -1.40
C ARG A 125 9.83 -9.59 -0.63
N ASN A 126 8.69 -9.01 -1.01
CA ASN A 126 7.96 -8.03 -0.22
C ASN A 126 6.64 -8.65 0.27
N PRO A 127 6.42 -8.85 1.57
CA PRO A 127 5.13 -9.32 2.07
C PRO A 127 3.98 -8.38 1.71
N ASP A 128 4.25 -7.08 1.52
CA ASP A 128 3.25 -6.12 1.05
C ASP A 128 2.73 -6.44 -0.36
N ALA A 129 3.45 -7.26 -1.13
CA ALA A 129 2.96 -7.77 -2.40
C ALA A 129 1.66 -8.56 -2.25
N LEU A 130 1.57 -9.34 -1.17
CA LEU A 130 0.37 -10.13 -0.85
C LEU A 130 -0.77 -9.22 -0.40
N VAL A 131 -0.46 -8.14 0.34
CA VAL A 131 -1.47 -7.17 0.81
C VAL A 131 -2.17 -6.50 -0.37
N TRP A 132 -1.43 -6.00 -1.35
CA TRP A 132 -2.08 -5.40 -2.52
C TRP A 132 -2.66 -6.43 -3.48
N LYS A 133 -2.13 -7.67 -3.54
CA LYS A 133 -2.77 -8.76 -4.29
C LYS A 133 -4.18 -9.01 -3.74
N HIS A 134 -4.32 -9.17 -2.43
CA HIS A 134 -5.62 -9.35 -1.78
C HIS A 134 -6.57 -8.18 -2.03
N GLN A 135 -6.05 -6.95 -2.05
CA GLN A 135 -6.85 -5.76 -2.35
C GLN A 135 -7.36 -5.71 -3.80
N LYS A 136 -6.53 -6.14 -4.75
CA LYS A 136 -6.85 -6.04 -6.18
C LYS A 136 -7.61 -7.25 -6.69
N ALA A 137 -7.21 -8.45 -6.30
CA ALA A 137 -7.74 -9.71 -6.83
C ALA A 137 -8.91 -10.25 -6.02
N ASP A 138 -8.94 -10.02 -4.69
CA ASP A 138 -9.85 -10.73 -3.79
C ASP A 138 -10.89 -9.80 -3.12
N THR A 139 -10.80 -8.48 -3.36
CA THR A 139 -11.75 -7.51 -2.80
C THR A 139 -12.16 -6.44 -3.81
N VAL A 140 -11.43 -5.34 -3.92
CA VAL A 140 -11.89 -4.14 -4.63
C VAL A 140 -11.92 -4.33 -6.15
N GLY A 141 -11.07 -5.18 -6.71
CA GLY A 141 -11.03 -5.44 -8.15
C GLY A 141 -11.92 -6.58 -8.64
N CYS A 142 -12.62 -7.31 -7.76
CA CYS A 142 -13.56 -8.36 -8.21
C CYS A 142 -14.83 -7.77 -8.85
N MET A 143 -15.13 -6.50 -8.62
CA MET A 143 -16.31 -5.84 -9.18
C MET A 143 -15.93 -4.47 -9.77
N PRO A 144 -16.27 -4.20 -11.05
CA PRO A 144 -16.10 -2.87 -11.61
C PRO A 144 -16.97 -1.89 -10.81
N SER A 145 -16.42 -0.72 -10.50
CA SER A 145 -17.21 0.28 -9.79
C SER A 145 -18.26 0.87 -10.72
N ARG A 146 -19.54 0.59 -10.45
CA ARG A 146 -20.68 1.36 -11.00
C ARG A 146 -20.78 2.77 -10.43
N ALA A 147 -20.05 3.07 -9.35
CA ALA A 147 -19.97 4.39 -8.75
C ALA A 147 -18.87 5.25 -9.40
N ARG A 148 -19.13 6.57 -9.50
CA ARG A 148 -18.22 7.62 -9.98
C ARG A 148 -16.94 7.81 -9.13
N MET A 149 -16.71 7.00 -8.09
CA MET A 149 -15.49 7.04 -7.30
C MET A 149 -15.26 5.69 -6.59
N ILE A 150 -13.99 5.32 -6.38
CA ILE A 150 -13.67 4.24 -5.44
C ILE A 150 -13.90 4.81 -4.03
N SER A 151 -14.93 4.35 -3.34
CA SER A 151 -15.22 4.82 -1.98
C SER A 151 -14.21 4.25 -0.99
N LYS A 152 -13.66 5.11 -0.12
CA LYS A 152 -12.92 4.67 1.08
C LYS A 152 -13.73 3.67 1.91
N ALA A 153 -15.06 3.74 1.85
CA ALA A 153 -15.96 2.80 2.51
C ALA A 153 -15.76 1.34 2.02
N LYS A 154 -15.38 1.11 0.76
CA LYS A 154 -15.09 -0.24 0.24
C LYS A 154 -13.77 -0.82 0.76
N ILE A 155 -12.85 0.06 1.17
CA ILE A 155 -11.57 -0.32 1.79
C ILE A 155 -11.72 -0.37 3.33
N ARG A 156 -12.80 0.23 3.86
CA ARG A 156 -13.11 0.34 5.29
C ARG A 156 -13.20 -1.00 6.05
N PRO A 157 -13.70 -2.11 5.46
CA PRO A 157 -13.68 -3.43 6.10
C PRO A 157 -12.27 -3.93 6.42
N LEU A 158 -11.23 -3.55 5.64
CA LEU A 158 -9.85 -3.91 5.98
C LEU A 158 -9.41 -3.30 7.32
N TYR A 159 -9.99 -2.16 7.72
CA TYR A 159 -9.69 -1.50 8.99
C TYR A 159 -10.38 -2.13 10.20
N GLN A 160 -11.24 -3.13 9.98
CA GLN A 160 -11.91 -3.84 11.07
C GLN A 160 -11.05 -5.00 11.62
N TYR A 161 -9.97 -5.39 10.93
CA TYR A 161 -9.06 -6.40 11.46
C TYR A 161 -8.30 -5.85 12.69
N PRO A 162 -8.26 -6.58 13.83
CA PRO A 162 -7.55 -6.14 15.04
C PRO A 162 -6.05 -5.87 14.82
N SER A 163 -5.48 -6.49 13.78
CA SER A 163 -4.10 -6.39 13.32
C SER A 163 -3.83 -5.23 12.36
N LEU A 164 -4.85 -4.45 11.94
CA LEU A 164 -4.69 -3.32 11.03
C LEU A 164 -4.97 -1.99 11.76
N ARG A 165 -4.13 -0.98 11.52
CA ARG A 165 -4.30 0.40 12.00
C ARG A 165 -4.09 1.38 10.86
N TYR A 166 -4.82 2.50 10.85
CA TYR A 166 -4.49 3.60 9.95
C TYR A 166 -3.16 4.23 10.41
N ALA A 167 -2.30 4.62 9.48
CA ALA A 167 -1.07 5.33 9.83
C ALA A 167 -1.44 6.70 10.41
N ALA A 168 -1.17 6.90 11.70
CA ALA A 168 -1.53 8.10 12.48
C ALA A 168 -1.01 9.38 11.84
#